data_AF-A0A6H0IUU9-F1
#
_entry.id   AF-A0A6H0IUU9-F1
#
_cell.length_a   1.000
_cell.length_b   1.000
_cell.length_c   1.000
_cell.angle_alpha   90.00
_cell.angle_beta   90.00
_cell.angle_gamma   90.00
#
_symmetry.space_group_name_H-M   'P 1'
#
loop_
_entity.id
_entity.type
_entity.pdbx_description
1 polymer ?
#
loop_
_entity_poly.entity_id
_entity_poly.type
_entity_poly.pdbx_seq_one_letter_code
_entity_poly.pdbx_strand_id
1 'polypeptide(L)'
;MSDDGQRTEALRTLLERRDLTDPAQGRHSMQELVARLCNAVDGRRHRSLRTPPLVPAAQGWKARHATTETVLAALPDLVAEEQDGLLLSCAGVVCGNRQQDATVLVAHQLDCWILGERASTVLSGAVGGAMAAALPGVSYRLLPQRDSRIGPGFRVDVLTDGQWQEVGLCGLLEDEAAVAAGFSLMLEPLLAVAPWVDYAPAAGMTQTVTSSRS
;
A
#
# COMPACT_ATOMS: atom_id res chain seq x y z
N MET A 1 2.24 -2.34 30.36
CA MET A 1 1.01 -2.93 29.81
C MET A 1 1.34 -4.32 29.30
N SER A 2 0.54 -5.34 29.63
CA SER A 2 0.71 -6.68 29.06
C SER A 2 0.46 -6.65 27.54
N ASP A 3 1.09 -7.56 26.80
CA ASP A 3 0.86 -7.79 25.35
C ASP A 3 -0.64 -7.98 25.04
N ASP A 4 -1.36 -8.65 25.93
CA ASP A 4 -2.80 -8.89 25.83
C ASP A 4 -3.65 -7.61 25.92
N GLY A 5 -3.23 -6.65 26.76
CA GLY A 5 -3.87 -5.34 26.87
C GLY A 5 -3.68 -4.48 25.61
N GLN A 6 -2.50 -4.56 24.98
CA GLN A 6 -2.23 -3.87 23.70
C GLN A 6 -3.05 -4.45 22.54
N ARG A 7 -3.18 -5.78 22.48
CA ARG A 7 -4.01 -6.45 21.45
C ARG A 7 -5.49 -6.13 21.58
N THR A 8 -6.00 -6.03 22.81
CA THR A 8 -7.41 -5.69 23.05
C THR A 8 -7.71 -4.25 22.61
N GLU A 9 -6.83 -3.31 22.94
CA GLU A 9 -6.97 -1.90 22.54
C GLU A 9 -6.83 -1.71 21.02
N ALA A 10 -5.93 -2.45 20.40
CA ALA A 10 -5.79 -2.52 18.95
C ALA A 10 -7.09 -2.93 18.25
N LEU A 11 -7.68 -4.02 18.72
CA LEU A 11 -8.92 -4.55 18.18
C LEU A 11 -10.08 -3.59 18.39
N ARG A 12 -10.19 -2.98 19.58
CA ARG A 12 -11.22 -1.98 19.87
C ARG A 12 -11.10 -0.78 18.93
N THR A 13 -9.89 -0.22 18.80
CA THR A 13 -9.62 0.90 17.90
C THR A 13 -9.93 0.55 16.45
N LEU A 14 -9.61 -0.68 16.03
CA LEU A 14 -9.91 -1.19 14.68
C LEU A 14 -11.41 -1.25 14.42
N LEU A 15 -12.18 -1.78 15.37
CA LEU A 15 -13.64 -1.93 15.25
C LEU A 15 -14.37 -0.59 15.29
N GLU A 16 -13.83 0.39 16.01
CA GLU A 16 -14.34 1.77 16.04
C GLU A 16 -13.97 2.57 14.78
N ARG A 17 -12.93 2.13 14.05
CA ARG A 17 -12.44 2.84 12.87
C ARG A 17 -13.33 2.54 11.66
N ARG A 18 -13.92 3.62 11.13
CA ARG A 18 -14.57 3.64 9.82
C ARG A 18 -13.56 3.30 8.72
N ASP A 19 -13.93 2.41 7.79
CA ASP A 19 -13.13 2.17 6.58
C ASP A 19 -13.47 3.24 5.54
N LEU A 20 -12.64 4.28 5.51
CA LEU A 20 -12.80 5.43 4.63
C LEU A 20 -12.48 5.11 3.16
N THR A 21 -11.95 3.92 2.88
CA THR A 21 -11.75 3.44 1.49
C THR A 21 -13.00 2.73 0.94
N ASP A 22 -13.98 2.43 1.79
CA ASP A 22 -15.22 1.74 1.41
C ASP A 22 -16.29 2.73 0.92
N PRO A 23 -16.71 2.66 -0.36
CA PRO A 23 -17.77 3.54 -0.88
C PRO A 23 -19.12 3.37 -0.17
N ALA A 24 -19.39 2.19 0.42
CA ALA A 24 -20.60 1.97 1.21
C ALA A 24 -20.62 2.82 2.49
N GLN A 25 -19.45 3.33 2.89
CA GLN A 25 -19.28 4.24 4.02
C GLN A 25 -19.20 5.70 3.55
N GLY A 26 -19.85 6.04 2.44
CA GLY A 26 -19.98 7.42 1.95
C GLY A 26 -18.68 7.96 1.34
N ARG A 27 -18.79 9.12 0.68
CA ARG A 27 -17.67 9.72 -0.07
C ARG A 27 -16.55 10.20 0.84
N HIS A 28 -15.31 9.95 0.45
CA HIS A 28 -14.13 10.40 1.19
C HIS A 28 -12.91 10.60 0.28
N SER A 29 -12.02 11.56 0.60
CA SER A 29 -10.79 11.83 -0.18
C SER A 29 -9.85 10.63 -0.25
N MET A 30 -9.93 9.68 0.69
CA MET A 30 -9.20 8.41 0.59
C MET A 30 -9.64 7.56 -0.61
N GLN A 31 -10.92 7.58 -0.96
CA GLN A 31 -11.41 6.86 -2.15
C GLN A 31 -10.87 7.50 -3.43
N GLU A 32 -10.81 8.83 -3.47
CA GLU A 32 -10.21 9.57 -4.58
C GLU A 32 -8.71 9.29 -4.70
N LEU A 33 -7.98 9.22 -3.57
CA LEU A 33 -6.58 8.83 -3.54
C LEU A 33 -6.38 7.39 -4.06
N VAL A 34 -7.19 6.44 -3.59
CA VAL A 34 -7.15 5.05 -4.08
C VAL A 34 -7.40 5.00 -5.59
N ALA A 35 -8.42 5.70 -6.08
CA ALA A 35 -8.74 5.74 -7.50
C ALA A 35 -7.57 6.33 -8.33
N ARG A 36 -6.97 7.43 -7.88
CA ARG A 36 -5.79 8.04 -8.54
C ARG A 36 -4.61 7.08 -8.59
N LEU A 37 -4.31 6.42 -7.46
CA LEU A 37 -3.21 5.44 -7.36
C LEU A 37 -3.45 4.24 -8.29
N CYS A 38 -4.65 3.67 -8.31
CA CYS A 38 -4.98 2.55 -9.20
C CYS A 38 -4.94 2.95 -10.68
N ASN A 39 -5.53 4.10 -11.04
CA ASN A 39 -5.56 4.58 -12.44
C ASN A 39 -4.18 4.94 -12.98
N ALA A 40 -3.21 5.25 -12.11
CA ALA A 40 -1.84 5.52 -12.51
C ALA A 40 -1.06 4.25 -12.91
N VAL A 41 -1.54 3.06 -12.52
CA VAL A 41 -0.85 1.77 -12.73
C VAL A 41 -1.27 1.11 -14.05
N ASP A 42 -1.42 1.92 -15.09
CA ASP A 42 -1.76 1.50 -16.47
C ASP A 42 -3.21 0.98 -16.61
N GLY A 43 -3.85 1.24 -17.76
CA GLY A 43 -5.28 1.05 -18.06
C GLY A 43 -5.72 -0.41 -18.20
N ARG A 44 -5.12 -1.28 -17.40
CA ARG A 44 -5.30 -2.73 -17.36
C ARG A 44 -6.68 -3.08 -16.86
N ARG A 45 -7.08 -4.32 -17.11
CA ARG A 45 -8.21 -4.91 -16.37
C ARG A 45 -7.89 -4.80 -14.88
N HIS A 46 -8.87 -4.32 -14.12
CA HIS A 46 -8.70 -4.01 -12.71
C HIS A 46 -9.71 -4.80 -11.88
N ARG A 47 -9.23 -5.46 -10.82
CA ARG A 47 -10.05 -6.16 -9.83
C ARG A 47 -9.76 -5.61 -8.45
N SER A 48 -10.79 -5.11 -7.78
CA SER A 48 -10.69 -4.69 -6.38
C SER A 48 -11.08 -5.82 -5.45
N LEU A 49 -10.18 -6.14 -4.52
CA LEU A 49 -10.38 -7.05 -3.42
C LEU A 49 -10.73 -6.24 -2.16
N ARG A 50 -11.67 -6.76 -1.38
CA ARG A 50 -11.99 -6.24 -0.06
C ARG A 50 -12.34 -7.39 0.86
N THR A 51 -11.70 -7.43 2.01
CA THR A 51 -12.04 -8.34 3.11
C THR A 51 -12.18 -7.54 4.40
N PRO A 52 -13.02 -8.01 5.36
CA PRO A 52 -13.11 -7.39 6.67
C PRO A 52 -11.73 -7.26 7.34
N PRO A 53 -11.51 -6.22 8.17
CA PRO A 53 -10.24 -6.06 8.87
C PRO A 53 -10.02 -7.10 9.97
N LEU A 54 -11.06 -7.88 10.32
CA LEU A 54 -10.97 -9.10 11.11
C LEU A 54 -10.83 -10.31 10.19
N VAL A 55 -9.71 -11.03 10.32
CA VAL A 55 -9.40 -12.21 9.50
C VAL A 55 -9.24 -13.46 10.37
N PRO A 56 -9.52 -14.67 9.83
CA PRO A 56 -9.31 -15.92 10.57
C PRO A 56 -7.86 -16.10 11.03
N ALA A 57 -7.68 -16.70 12.21
CA ALA A 57 -6.40 -17.12 12.76
C ALA A 57 -6.49 -18.55 13.29
N ALA A 58 -5.35 -19.17 13.62
CA ALA A 58 -5.32 -20.53 14.19
C ALA A 58 -6.19 -20.67 15.46
N GLN A 59 -6.37 -19.57 16.20
CA GLN A 59 -7.23 -19.49 17.37
C GLN A 59 -8.23 -18.33 17.21
N GLY A 60 -9.29 -18.54 16.42
CA GLY A 60 -10.38 -17.58 16.25
C GLY A 60 -10.09 -16.50 15.21
N TRP A 61 -10.04 -15.23 15.64
CA TRP A 61 -9.95 -14.07 14.77
C TRP A 61 -8.81 -13.15 15.18
N LYS A 62 -8.15 -12.52 14.20
CA LYS A 62 -7.14 -11.48 14.43
C LYS A 62 -7.44 -10.23 13.60
N ALA A 63 -6.92 -9.10 14.06
CA ALA A 63 -6.80 -7.92 13.22
C ALA A 63 -5.84 -8.20 12.04
N ARG A 64 -6.19 -7.76 10.84
CA ARG A 64 -5.31 -7.79 9.67
C ARG A 64 -4.20 -6.75 9.84
N HIS A 65 -2.95 -7.15 9.64
CA HIS A 65 -1.81 -6.23 9.77
C HIS A 65 -1.43 -5.54 8.46
N ALA A 66 -1.80 -6.13 7.32
CA ALA A 66 -1.62 -5.53 6.00
C ALA A 66 -2.69 -6.02 5.01
N THR A 67 -3.10 -5.16 4.10
CA THR A 67 -3.93 -5.56 2.94
C THR A 67 -3.19 -6.54 2.03
N THR A 68 -1.85 -6.56 2.06
CA THR A 68 -1.01 -7.57 1.39
C THR A 68 -1.37 -9.01 1.79
N GLU A 69 -1.79 -9.25 3.04
CA GLU A 69 -2.26 -10.58 3.48
C GLU A 69 -3.50 -11.03 2.69
N THR A 70 -4.38 -10.09 2.34
CA THR A 70 -5.57 -10.37 1.52
C THR A 70 -5.20 -10.64 0.06
N VAL A 71 -4.24 -9.89 -0.48
CA VAL A 71 -3.74 -10.14 -1.84
C VAL A 71 -3.13 -11.53 -1.93
N LEU A 72 -2.18 -11.85 -1.03
CA LEU A 72 -1.51 -13.14 -0.99
C LEU A 72 -2.49 -14.32 -0.88
N ALA A 73 -3.52 -14.18 -0.03
CA ALA A 73 -4.55 -15.22 0.12
C ALA A 73 -5.40 -15.44 -1.15
N ALA A 74 -5.56 -14.41 -1.99
CA ALA A 74 -6.34 -14.50 -3.23
C ALA A 74 -5.53 -14.95 -4.45
N LEU A 75 -4.19 -14.90 -4.39
CA LEU A 75 -3.33 -15.20 -5.54
C LEU A 75 -3.55 -16.59 -6.15
N PRO A 76 -3.67 -17.70 -5.40
CA PRO A 76 -3.81 -19.02 -6.00
C PRO A 76 -5.02 -19.15 -6.93
N ASP A 77 -6.18 -18.63 -6.51
CA ASP A 77 -7.41 -18.66 -7.31
C ASP A 77 -7.28 -17.78 -8.56
N LEU A 78 -6.67 -16.60 -8.41
CA LEU A 78 -6.49 -15.64 -9.50
C LEU A 78 -5.48 -16.10 -10.56
N VAL A 79 -4.45 -16.82 -10.15
CA VAL A 79 -3.49 -17.46 -11.07
C VAL A 79 -4.14 -18.64 -11.80
N ALA A 80 -4.95 -19.45 -11.11
CA ALA A 80 -5.70 -20.54 -11.75
C ALA A 80 -6.71 -20.04 -12.79
N GLU A 81 -7.20 -18.80 -12.67
CA GLU A 81 -8.06 -18.13 -13.64
C GLU A 81 -7.29 -17.54 -14.86
N GLU A 82 -5.97 -17.77 -15.01
CA GLU A 82 -5.08 -17.25 -16.07
C GLU A 82 -5.17 -15.72 -16.27
N GLN A 83 -5.18 -14.96 -15.17
CA GLN A 83 -5.37 -13.50 -15.19
C GLN A 83 -4.07 -12.70 -15.35
N ASP A 84 -3.19 -13.08 -16.28
CA ASP A 84 -1.95 -12.34 -16.53
C ASP A 84 -2.22 -10.87 -16.92
N GLY A 85 -1.40 -9.97 -16.38
CA GLY A 85 -1.52 -8.53 -16.58
C GLY A 85 -2.71 -7.87 -15.87
N LEU A 86 -3.49 -8.61 -15.07
CA LEU A 86 -4.55 -8.06 -14.22
C LEU A 86 -3.95 -7.19 -13.12
N LEU A 87 -4.48 -5.97 -12.97
CA LEU A 87 -4.23 -5.12 -11.80
C LEU A 87 -5.15 -5.55 -10.67
N LEU A 88 -4.57 -6.08 -9.60
CA LEU A 88 -5.25 -6.28 -8.33
C LEU A 88 -5.07 -5.06 -7.45
N SER A 89 -6.14 -4.64 -6.80
CA SER A 89 -6.06 -3.66 -5.72
C SER A 89 -6.71 -4.20 -4.45
N CYS A 90 -6.16 -3.89 -3.29
CA CYS A 90 -6.82 -4.14 -2.01
C CYS A 90 -6.64 -2.93 -1.11
N ALA A 91 -7.74 -2.24 -0.83
CA ALA A 91 -7.76 -1.11 0.08
C ALA A 91 -8.54 -1.46 1.35
N GLY A 92 -8.09 -0.98 2.50
CA GLY A 92 -8.86 -1.12 3.73
C GLY A 92 -8.06 -0.81 4.99
N VAL A 93 -8.74 -0.93 6.13
CA VAL A 93 -8.13 -0.70 7.44
C VAL A 93 -7.18 -1.84 7.81
N VAL A 94 -6.05 -1.47 8.40
CA VAL A 94 -5.02 -2.37 8.93
C VAL A 94 -4.63 -1.94 10.33
N CYS A 95 -4.11 -2.88 11.10
CA CYS A 95 -3.62 -2.68 12.45
C CYS A 95 -2.15 -3.08 12.55
N GLY A 96 -1.25 -2.13 12.81
CA GLY A 96 0.18 -2.40 12.93
C GLY A 96 0.78 -1.88 14.24
N ASN A 97 1.92 -2.44 14.63
CA ASN A 97 2.80 -1.83 15.63
C ASN A 97 3.83 -0.97 14.90
N ARG A 98 3.86 0.34 15.19
CA ARG A 98 4.97 1.19 14.75
C ARG A 98 6.18 0.83 15.63
N GLN A 99 7.25 0.30 15.02
CA GLN A 99 8.42 -0.22 15.75
C GLN A 99 9.10 0.78 16.71
N GLN A 100 8.85 2.08 16.56
CA GLN A 100 9.49 3.11 17.38
C GLN A 100 8.72 3.53 18.63
N ASP A 101 7.38 3.42 18.68
CA ASP A 101 6.59 4.10 19.74
C ASP A 101 5.51 3.24 20.44
N ALA A 102 5.51 1.91 20.27
CA ALA A 102 4.63 0.96 20.97
C ALA A 102 3.11 1.30 20.98
N THR A 103 2.68 2.27 20.17
CA THR A 103 1.29 2.64 19.95
C THR A 103 0.77 1.83 18.79
N VAL A 104 -0.39 1.22 18.99
CA VAL A 104 -1.09 0.53 17.92
C VAL A 104 -1.52 1.59 16.91
N LEU A 105 -1.11 1.40 15.66
CA LEU A 105 -1.53 2.22 14.54
C LEU A 105 -2.69 1.53 13.81
N VAL A 106 -3.87 2.15 13.87
CA VAL A 106 -4.98 1.80 12.99
C VAL A 106 -5.04 2.81 11.84
N ALA A 107 -4.74 2.32 10.64
CA ALA A 107 -4.56 3.13 9.45
C ALA A 107 -5.16 2.44 8.21
N HIS A 108 -5.20 3.14 7.09
CA HIS A 108 -5.64 2.59 5.82
C HIS A 108 -4.44 2.28 4.94
N GLN A 109 -4.46 1.12 4.31
CA GLN A 109 -3.43 0.67 3.39
C GLN A 109 -4.07 0.38 2.03
N LEU A 110 -3.29 0.58 0.97
CA LEU A 110 -3.60 0.17 -0.39
C LEU A 110 -2.48 -0.72 -0.92
N ASP A 111 -2.83 -1.92 -1.35
CA ASP A 111 -2.02 -2.77 -2.19
C ASP A 111 -2.46 -2.63 -3.65
N CYS A 112 -1.50 -2.49 -4.58
CA CYS A 112 -1.72 -2.54 -6.03
C CYS A 112 -0.65 -3.45 -6.66
N TRP A 113 -1.09 -4.53 -7.32
CA TRP A 113 -0.21 -5.57 -7.87
C TRP A 113 -0.64 -5.97 -9.28
N ILE A 114 0.32 -6.02 -10.21
CA ILE A 114 0.12 -6.50 -11.58
C ILE A 114 0.54 -7.96 -11.65
N LEU A 115 -0.41 -8.86 -11.90
CA LEU A 115 -0.16 -10.30 -11.97
C LEU A 115 0.64 -10.69 -13.22
N GLY A 116 1.46 -11.74 -13.08
CA GLY A 116 2.31 -12.30 -14.13
C GLY A 116 3.58 -11.49 -14.41
N GLU A 117 3.69 -10.27 -13.86
CA GLU A 117 4.79 -9.36 -14.20
C GLU A 117 6.04 -9.52 -13.33
N ARG A 118 7.19 -9.51 -14.03
CA ARG A 118 8.56 -9.63 -13.51
C ARG A 118 9.45 -8.45 -13.90
N ALA A 119 9.00 -7.64 -14.86
CA ALA A 119 9.82 -6.57 -15.38
C ALA A 119 10.01 -5.45 -14.34
N SER A 120 11.27 -5.18 -14.00
CA SER A 120 11.63 -4.07 -13.09
C SER A 120 11.20 -2.70 -13.65
N THR A 121 11.06 -2.58 -14.97
CA THR A 121 10.51 -1.39 -15.65
C THR A 121 9.02 -1.20 -15.39
N VAL A 122 8.25 -2.29 -15.23
CA VAL A 122 6.84 -2.20 -14.85
C VAL A 122 6.71 -1.78 -13.40
N LEU A 123 7.54 -2.33 -12.50
CA LEU A 123 7.59 -1.89 -11.11
C LEU A 123 7.94 -0.40 -11.00
N SER A 124 8.99 0.05 -11.69
CA SER A 124 9.42 1.45 -11.64
C SER A 124 8.38 2.39 -12.24
N GLY A 125 7.75 2.00 -13.35
CA GLY A 125 6.65 2.74 -13.97
C GLY A 125 5.43 2.84 -13.06
N ALA A 126 5.02 1.73 -12.42
CA ALA A 126 3.88 1.69 -11.51
C ALA A 126 4.09 2.60 -10.29
N VAL A 127 5.25 2.52 -9.63
CA VAL A 127 5.56 3.33 -8.45
C VAL A 127 5.75 4.80 -8.84
N GLY A 128 6.46 5.09 -9.93
CA GLY A 128 6.64 6.45 -10.42
C GLY A 128 5.32 7.12 -10.81
N GLY A 129 4.45 6.39 -11.52
CA GLY A 129 3.10 6.84 -11.85
C GLY A 129 2.26 7.09 -10.61
N ALA A 130 2.26 6.16 -9.65
CA ALA A 130 1.55 6.30 -8.38
C ALA A 130 2.01 7.53 -7.59
N MET A 131 3.32 7.76 -7.47
CA MET A 131 3.86 8.94 -6.78
C MET A 131 3.51 10.23 -7.50
N ALA A 132 3.63 10.27 -8.84
CA ALA A 132 3.25 11.45 -9.62
C ALA A 132 1.74 11.77 -9.50
N ALA A 133 0.89 10.75 -9.43
CA ALA A 133 -0.56 10.90 -9.32
C ALA A 133 -1.01 11.31 -7.92
N ALA A 134 -0.37 10.77 -6.87
CA ALA A 134 -0.71 11.09 -5.48
C ALA A 134 -0.09 12.40 -5.01
N LEU A 135 1.18 12.66 -5.37
CA LEU A 135 2.01 13.72 -4.81
C LEU A 135 2.77 14.47 -5.92
N PRO A 136 2.08 15.19 -6.82
CA PRO A 136 2.72 15.88 -7.93
C PRO A 136 3.71 16.93 -7.41
N GLY A 137 4.97 16.84 -7.89
CA GLY A 137 6.05 17.75 -7.50
C GLY A 137 6.75 17.40 -6.17
N VAL A 138 6.31 16.36 -5.46
CA VAL A 138 6.98 15.88 -4.24
C VAL A 138 8.08 14.88 -4.61
N SER A 139 9.27 15.09 -4.07
CA SER A 139 10.38 14.15 -4.23
C SER A 139 10.11 12.86 -3.46
N TYR A 140 10.41 11.72 -4.08
CA TYR A 140 10.40 10.41 -3.44
C TYR A 140 11.73 9.69 -3.67
N ARG A 141 12.04 8.72 -2.81
CA ARG A 141 13.21 7.84 -2.98
C ARG A 141 12.85 6.39 -2.73
N LEU A 142 13.61 5.50 -3.36
CA LEU A 142 13.51 4.05 -3.20
C LEU A 142 14.77 3.55 -2.51
N LEU A 143 14.60 2.86 -1.38
CA LEU A 143 15.71 2.30 -0.61
C LEU A 143 15.57 0.78 -0.57
N PRO A 144 16.61 0.01 -0.92
CA PRO A 144 16.54 -1.45 -0.90
C PRO A 144 16.04 -1.96 0.46
N GLN A 145 14.99 -2.77 0.44
CA GLN A 145 14.42 -3.39 1.64
C GLN A 145 13.88 -4.78 1.28
N ARG A 146 14.06 -5.74 2.18
CA ARG A 146 13.44 -7.06 2.06
C ARG A 146 12.30 -7.16 3.07
N ASP A 147 11.13 -7.56 2.61
CA ASP A 147 9.97 -7.82 3.46
C ASP A 147 9.62 -9.31 3.35
N SER A 148 9.25 -9.92 4.49
CA SER A 148 9.02 -11.37 4.55
C SER A 148 7.81 -11.85 3.74
N ARG A 149 6.91 -10.94 3.35
CA ARG A 149 5.67 -11.24 2.61
C ARG A 149 5.81 -11.04 1.11
N ILE A 150 6.61 -10.04 0.71
CA ILE A 150 6.77 -9.64 -0.69
C ILE A 150 8.17 -9.93 -1.25
N GLY A 151 9.13 -10.38 -0.44
CA GLY A 151 10.47 -10.70 -0.90
C GLY A 151 11.36 -9.46 -1.13
N PRO A 152 12.22 -9.46 -2.16
CA PRO A 152 13.10 -8.33 -2.47
C PRO A 152 12.33 -7.14 -3.05
N GLY A 153 12.62 -5.95 -2.55
CA GLY A 153 11.98 -4.74 -3.04
C GLY A 153 12.64 -3.47 -2.51
N PHE A 154 11.83 -2.42 -2.40
CA PHE A 154 12.25 -1.11 -1.95
C PHE A 154 11.24 -0.52 -0.98
N ARG A 155 11.75 0.09 0.08
CA ARG A 155 11.01 1.06 0.87
C ARG A 155 10.81 2.32 0.05
N VAL A 156 9.61 2.87 0.11
CA VAL A 156 9.21 4.12 -0.54
C VAL A 156 9.17 5.21 0.53
N ASP A 157 10.03 6.22 0.39
CA ASP A 157 10.00 7.41 1.25
C ASP A 157 9.62 8.65 0.41
N VAL A 158 8.89 9.59 1.01
CA VAL A 158 8.54 10.90 0.42
C VAL A 158 9.15 12.02 1.23
N LEU A 159 9.52 13.12 0.58
CA LEU A 159 10.10 14.29 1.24
C LEU A 159 8.99 15.26 1.68
N THR A 160 8.82 15.45 2.99
CA THR A 160 7.87 16.40 3.58
C THR A 160 8.59 17.25 4.61
N ASP A 161 8.44 18.58 4.54
CA ASP A 161 9.09 19.51 5.47
C ASP A 161 10.60 19.28 5.65
N GLY A 162 11.29 18.94 4.56
CA GLY A 162 12.72 18.65 4.55
C GLY A 162 13.11 17.30 5.19
N GLN A 163 12.14 16.48 5.60
CA GLN A 163 12.35 15.16 6.19
C GLN A 163 11.81 14.05 5.28
N TRP A 164 12.56 12.95 5.22
CA TRP A 164 12.13 11.75 4.50
C TRP A 164 11.23 10.91 5.39
N GLN A 165 9.99 10.68 4.95
CA GLN A 165 9.03 9.86 5.65
C GLN A 165 8.69 8.62 4.83
N GLU A 166 8.78 7.45 5.46
CA GLU A 166 8.33 6.18 4.86
C GLU A 166 6.82 6.21 4.64
N VAL A 167 6.39 5.81 3.43
CA VAL A 167 4.98 5.70 3.05
C VAL A 167 4.59 4.29 2.61
N GLY A 168 5.54 3.38 2.45
CA GLY A 168 5.25 1.98 2.15
C GLY A 168 6.40 1.25 1.46
N LEU A 169 6.03 0.22 0.71
CA LEU A 169 6.94 -0.70 0.03
C LEU A 169 6.52 -0.91 -1.41
N CYS A 170 7.47 -1.23 -2.26
CA CYS A 170 7.23 -1.75 -3.60
C CYS A 170 8.19 -2.90 -3.91
N GLY A 171 7.80 -3.82 -4.78
CA GLY A 171 8.66 -4.97 -5.06
C GLY A 171 8.07 -5.95 -6.06
N LEU A 172 8.78 -7.06 -6.20
CA LEU A 172 8.34 -8.23 -6.94
C LEU A 172 7.93 -9.30 -5.93
N LEU A 173 6.66 -9.64 -5.95
CA LEU A 173 6.16 -10.82 -5.26
C LEU A 173 6.53 -12.01 -6.14
N GLU A 174 7.47 -12.82 -5.67
CA GLU A 174 7.89 -14.05 -6.32
C GLU A 174 7.77 -15.20 -5.33
N ASP A 175 6.77 -16.05 -5.52
CA ASP A 175 6.59 -17.31 -4.80
C ASP A 175 6.22 -18.41 -5.81
N GLU A 176 6.25 -19.68 -5.41
CA GLU A 176 5.89 -20.81 -6.26
C GLU A 176 4.46 -20.69 -6.83
N ALA A 177 3.57 -20.02 -6.10
CA ALA A 177 2.17 -19.85 -6.46
C ALA A 177 1.91 -18.74 -7.49
N ALA A 178 2.72 -17.68 -7.50
CA ALA A 178 2.40 -16.48 -8.27
C ALA A 178 3.62 -15.57 -8.44
N VAL A 179 3.59 -14.80 -9.52
CA VAL A 179 4.49 -13.67 -9.69
C VAL A 179 3.71 -12.39 -9.97
N ALA A 180 4.11 -11.31 -9.31
CA ALA A 180 3.49 -10.00 -9.49
C ALA A 180 4.46 -8.85 -9.18
N ALA A 181 4.26 -7.71 -9.84
CA ALA A 181 4.99 -6.48 -9.57
C ALA A 181 4.04 -5.41 -9.03
N GLY A 182 4.43 -4.68 -7.98
CA GLY A 182 3.51 -3.73 -7.37
C GLY A 182 4.03 -3.01 -6.14
N PHE A 183 3.08 -2.45 -5.39
CA PHE A 183 3.33 -1.69 -4.18
C PHE A 183 2.25 -1.85 -3.13
N SER A 184 2.63 -1.54 -1.90
CA SER A 184 1.79 -1.44 -0.71
C SER A 184 2.08 -0.12 -0.03
N LEU A 185 1.10 0.80 -0.03
CA LEU A 185 1.25 2.16 0.48
C LEU A 185 0.26 2.45 1.61
N MET A 186 0.72 3.19 2.63
CA MET A 186 -0.13 3.76 3.67
C MET A 186 -0.82 5.02 3.15
N LEU A 187 -2.13 5.12 3.34
CA LEU A 187 -2.92 6.20 2.75
C LEU A 187 -2.88 7.48 3.56
N GLU A 188 -2.87 7.43 4.90
CA GLU A 188 -2.85 8.64 5.74
C GLU A 188 -1.61 9.51 5.49
N PRO A 189 -0.37 8.97 5.44
CA PRO A 189 0.81 9.77 5.11
C PRO A 189 0.71 10.45 3.74
N LEU A 190 0.22 9.73 2.73
CA LEU A 190 0.05 10.29 1.39
C LEU A 190 -1.03 11.38 1.38
N LEU A 191 -2.15 11.16 2.06
CA LEU A 191 -3.23 12.12 2.15
C LEU A 191 -2.80 13.41 2.86
N ALA A 192 -1.95 13.31 3.88
CA ALA A 192 -1.44 14.46 4.62
C ALA A 192 -0.52 15.37 3.80
N VAL A 193 0.18 14.80 2.80
CA VAL A 193 1.14 15.53 1.95
C VAL A 193 0.52 15.95 0.62
N ALA A 194 -0.51 15.23 0.16
CA ALA A 194 -1.11 15.47 -1.14
C ALA A 194 -1.76 16.87 -1.22
N PRO A 195 -1.57 17.60 -2.34
CA PRO A 195 -2.17 18.90 -2.54
C PRO A 195 -3.66 18.73 -2.89
N TRP A 196 -4.49 18.56 -1.86
CA TRP A 196 -5.94 18.55 -2.02
C TRP A 196 -6.43 20.00 -2.10
N VAL A 197 -6.44 20.53 -3.33
CA VAL A 197 -6.94 21.85 -3.79
C VAL A 197 -5.89 22.97 -3.88
N ASP A 198 -5.82 23.60 -5.07
CA ASP A 198 -5.13 24.84 -5.49
C ASP A 198 -3.62 25.01 -5.26
N TYR A 199 -2.84 23.94 -5.25
CA TYR A 199 -1.39 24.05 -5.42
C TYR A 199 -0.96 23.49 -6.78
N ALA A 200 -0.74 24.39 -7.74
CA ALA A 200 0.01 24.05 -8.95
C ALA A 200 1.49 23.94 -8.54
N PRO A 201 2.09 22.74 -8.52
CA PRO A 201 3.52 22.65 -8.26
C PRO A 201 4.25 23.35 -9.40
N ALA A 202 5.24 24.18 -9.06
CA ALA A 202 6.21 24.65 -10.05
C ALA A 202 6.79 23.41 -10.75
N ALA A 203 6.84 23.44 -12.08
CA ALA A 203 7.32 22.35 -12.92
C ALA A 203 8.77 22.01 -12.55
N GLY A 204 8.93 21.13 -11.57
CA GLY A 204 10.19 20.58 -11.11
C GLY A 204 10.17 19.08 -11.36
N MET A 205 11.20 18.58 -12.04
CA MET A 205 11.37 17.15 -12.34
C MET A 205 11.18 16.30 -11.08
N THR A 206 10.26 15.35 -11.14
CA THR A 206 10.19 14.21 -10.21
C THR A 206 11.52 13.47 -10.27
N GLN A 207 12.40 13.66 -9.29
CA GLN A 207 13.67 12.94 -9.23
C GLN A 207 13.50 11.67 -8.40
N THR A 208 13.63 10.51 -9.06
CA THR A 208 13.92 9.25 -8.35
C THR A 208 15.36 9.30 -7.87
N VAL A 209 15.59 9.49 -6.58
CA VAL A 209 16.93 9.35 -6.00
C VAL A 209 17.12 7.90 -5.57
N THR A 210 17.73 7.09 -6.44
CA THR A 210 18.28 5.79 -6.03
C THR A 210 19.59 6.03 -5.32
N SER A 211 19.64 5.91 -3.99
CA SER A 211 20.94 5.94 -3.30
C SER A 211 21.66 4.62 -3.55
N SER A 212 22.55 4.59 -4.55
CA SER A 212 23.63 3.62 -4.57
C SER A 212 24.55 3.94 -3.39
N ARG A 213 24.66 3.03 -2.41
CA ARG A 213 25.72 3.15 -1.42
C ARG A 213 27.06 2.89 -2.12
N SER A 214 27.93 3.88 -2.06
CA SER A 214 29.39 3.73 -2.16
C SER A 214 29.94 3.00 -0.95
#